data_AF-A0AAV7VNB8-F1
#
_entry.id   AF-A0AAV7VNB8-F1
#
_cell.length_a   1.000
_cell.length_b   1.000
_cell.length_c   1.000
_cell.angle_alpha   90.00
_cell.angle_beta   90.00
_cell.angle_gamma   90.00
#
_symmetry.space_group_name_H-M   'P 1'
#
loop_
_entity.id
_entity.type
_entity.pdbx_description
1 polymer ?
#
loop_
_entity_poly.entity_id
_entity_poly.type
_entity_poly.pdbx_seq_one_letter_code
_entity_poly.pdbx_strand_id
1 'polypeptide(L)'
;DSAYALRPWILTPYLTPGNENERRYNSAHRRTRTVIERTFGLLKARFRCLHKSGGALQYAPETACKIVAACAIIHNIAIRRGLHLTPEDTDTEDEEQELPHRQPGDRSIANEGRQRRNHIATQY
;
A
#
# COMPACT_ATOMS: atom_id res chain seq x y z
N ASP A 1 -0.16 7.20 3.10
CA ASP A 1 1.27 7.27 3.49
C ASP A 1 1.63 8.31 4.52
N SER A 2 1.01 9.49 4.54
CA SER A 2 1.09 10.41 5.69
C SER A 2 0.63 9.75 7.00
N ALA A 3 -0.30 8.80 6.91
CA ALA A 3 -0.79 8.01 8.04
C ALA A 3 0.24 7.06 8.68
N TYR A 4 1.37 6.76 8.00
CA TYR A 4 2.39 5.86 8.53
C TYR A 4 3.59 6.61 9.09
N ALA A 5 4.12 6.14 10.22
CA ALA A 5 5.39 6.61 10.75
C ALA A 5 6.56 6.12 9.88
N LEU A 6 7.53 7.00 9.60
CA LEU A 6 8.75 6.64 8.88
C LEU A 6 9.57 5.62 9.67
N ARG A 7 9.83 4.47 9.07
CA ARG A 7 10.61 3.36 9.64
C ARG A 7 11.53 2.75 8.57
N PRO A 8 12.58 2.00 8.94
CA PRO A 8 13.47 1.34 7.97
C PRO A 8 12.76 0.35 7.02
N TRP A 9 11.56 -0.10 7.38
CA TRP A 9 10.70 -0.99 6.58
C TRP A 9 9.44 -0.31 6.03
N ILE A 10 9.16 0.96 6.40
CA ILE A 10 8.03 1.75 5.89
C ILE A 10 8.55 3.14 5.55
N LEU A 11 8.88 3.36 4.27
CA LEU A 11 9.41 4.62 3.79
C LEU A 11 8.27 5.52 3.32
N THR A 12 8.22 6.73 3.85
CA THR A 12 7.21 7.73 3.51
C THR A 12 7.80 8.88 2.72
N PRO A 13 7.01 9.53 1.83
CA PRO A 13 7.47 10.67 1.05
C PRO A 13 7.98 11.81 1.93
N TYR A 14 8.86 12.64 1.36
CA TYR A 14 9.25 13.90 1.99
C TYR A 14 8.05 14.85 2.02
N LEU A 15 7.69 15.34 3.21
CA LEU A 15 6.59 16.30 3.36
C LEU A 15 6.92 17.63 2.67
N THR A 16 8.18 18.05 2.72
CA THR A 16 8.69 19.27 2.11
C THR A 16 10.00 18.95 1.40
N PRO A 17 9.97 18.55 0.11
CA PRO A 17 11.17 18.18 -0.62
C PRO A 17 12.03 19.42 -0.90
N GLY A 18 13.26 19.44 -0.40
CA GLY A 18 14.19 20.56 -0.50
C GLY A 18 15.07 20.55 -1.75
N ASN A 19 15.25 19.39 -2.38
CA ASN A 19 16.12 19.22 -3.55
C ASN A 19 15.46 18.36 -4.65
N GLU A 20 16.11 18.27 -5.81
CA GLU A 20 15.58 17.55 -6.97
C GLU A 20 15.48 16.04 -6.74
N ASN A 21 16.45 15.45 -6.08
CA ASN A 21 16.48 14.01 -5.79
C ASN A 21 15.31 13.61 -4.88
N GLU A 22 14.97 14.44 -3.89
CA GLU A 22 13.79 14.26 -3.04
C GLU A 22 12.48 14.38 -3.82
N ARG A 23 12.39 15.30 -4.79
CA ARG A 23 11.22 15.42 -5.68
C ARG A 23 11.06 14.20 -6.57
N ARG A 24 12.15 13.70 -7.15
CA ARG A 24 12.17 12.48 -7.97
C ARG A 24 11.80 11.25 -7.15
N TYR A 25 12.33 11.13 -5.94
CA TYR A 25 11.94 10.11 -4.98
C TYR A 25 10.43 10.16 -4.71
N ASN A 26 9.87 11.33 -4.37
CA ASN A 26 8.43 11.47 -4.12
C ASN A 26 7.58 11.12 -5.36
N SER A 27 8.04 11.49 -6.56
CA SER A 27 7.38 11.15 -7.82
C SER A 27 7.36 9.64 -8.06
N ALA A 28 8.49 8.96 -7.87
CA ALA A 28 8.59 7.51 -7.96
C ALA A 28 7.72 6.82 -6.90
N HIS A 29 7.78 7.30 -5.65
CA HIS A 29 6.96 6.82 -4.53
C HIS A 29 5.47 6.89 -4.86
N ARG A 30 4.98 8.04 -5.34
CA ARG A 30 3.60 8.23 -5.78
C ARG A 30 3.20 7.25 -6.89
N ARG A 31 4.05 7.08 -7.90
CA ARG A 31 3.77 6.14 -9.01
C ARG A 31 3.64 4.71 -8.50
N THR A 32 4.55 4.27 -7.64
CA THR A 32 4.48 2.93 -7.01
C THR A 32 3.21 2.78 -6.19
N ARG A 33 2.85 3.78 -5.39
CA ARG A 33 1.62 3.77 -4.57
C ARG A 33 0.37 3.63 -5.44
N THR A 34 0.25 4.40 -6.51
CA THR A 34 -0.89 4.34 -7.44
C THR A 34 -1.07 2.94 -8.03
N VAL A 35 0.03 2.22 -8.33
CA VAL A 35 -0.06 0.84 -8.82
C VAL A 35 -0.65 -0.09 -7.76
N ILE A 36 -0.15 -0.03 -6.52
CA ILE A 36 -0.63 -0.89 -5.43
C ILE A 36 -2.07 -0.57 -5.03
N GLU A 37 -2.46 0.71 -4.96
CA GLU A 37 -3.84 1.11 -4.66
C GLU A 37 -4.82 0.54 -5.69
N ARG A 38 -4.47 0.64 -6.99
CA ARG A 38 -5.26 0.04 -8.07
C ARG A 38 -5.31 -1.48 -7.95
N THR A 39 -4.19 -2.13 -7.64
CA THR A 39 -4.16 -3.59 -7.43
C THR A 39 -5.08 -4.01 -6.29
N PHE A 40 -5.09 -3.30 -5.16
CA PHE A 40 -5.99 -3.60 -4.05
C PHE A 40 -7.46 -3.36 -4.41
N GLY A 41 -7.77 -2.27 -5.13
CA GLY A 41 -9.13 -2.05 -5.65
C GLY A 41 -9.62 -3.22 -6.50
N LEU A 42 -8.81 -3.69 -7.45
CA LEU A 42 -9.15 -4.83 -8.32
C LEU A 42 -9.28 -6.15 -7.55
N LEU A 43 -8.46 -6.37 -6.51
CA LEU A 43 -8.59 -7.55 -5.65
C LEU A 43 -9.90 -7.53 -4.86
N LYS A 44 -10.27 -6.39 -4.26
CA LYS A 44 -11.54 -6.22 -3.53
C LYS A 44 -12.75 -6.36 -4.45
N ALA A 45 -12.68 -5.80 -5.66
CA ALA A 45 -13.74 -5.93 -6.66
C ALA A 45 -13.99 -7.40 -7.05
N ARG A 46 -12.91 -8.16 -7.27
CA ARG A 46 -13.00 -9.58 -7.62
C ARG A 46 -13.44 -10.46 -6.45
N PHE A 47 -12.91 -10.21 -5.27
CA PHE A 47 -13.12 -11.02 -4.08
C PHE A 47 -13.79 -10.19 -3.01
N ARG A 48 -15.12 -10.22 -2.98
CA ARG A 48 -15.91 -9.45 -2.01
C ARG A 48 -15.57 -9.79 -0.55
N CYS A 49 -14.99 -10.96 -0.25
CA CYS A 49 -14.47 -11.29 1.08
C CYS A 49 -13.30 -10.40 1.55
N LEU A 50 -12.64 -9.68 0.63
CA LEU A 50 -11.63 -8.66 0.93
C LEU A 50 -12.23 -7.25 0.96
N HIS A 51 -13.47 -7.09 0.51
CA HIS A 51 -14.18 -5.82 0.49
C HIS A 51 -15.06 -5.68 1.73
N LYS A 52 -15.28 -4.45 2.19
CA LYS A 52 -16.12 -4.16 3.37
C LYS A 52 -17.54 -4.73 3.27
N SER A 53 -18.10 -4.80 2.06
CA SER A 53 -19.44 -5.37 1.82
C SER A 53 -19.52 -6.87 2.04
N GLY A 54 -18.41 -7.61 1.93
CA GLY A 54 -18.35 -9.03 2.28
C GLY A 54 -18.14 -9.28 3.77
N GLY A 55 -18.13 -8.23 4.59
CA GLY A 55 -17.82 -8.28 6.02
C GLY A 55 -16.32 -8.37 6.31
N ALA A 56 -15.99 -8.41 7.60
CA ALA A 56 -14.61 -8.64 8.03
C ALA A 56 -14.26 -10.13 7.99
N LEU A 57 -13.01 -10.46 7.63
CA LEU A 57 -12.50 -11.82 7.77
C LEU A 57 -12.40 -12.19 9.25
N GLN A 58 -13.36 -12.98 9.74
CA GLN A 58 -13.40 -13.46 11.13
C GLN A 58 -12.47 -14.68 11.32
N TYR A 59 -11.21 -14.54 10.94
CA TYR A 59 -10.19 -15.58 11.05
C TYR A 59 -8.98 -15.05 11.82
N ALA A 60 -8.22 -15.97 12.42
CA ALA A 60 -6.91 -15.64 12.97
C ALA A 60 -6.01 -15.00 11.88
N PRO A 61 -5.11 -14.07 12.23
CA PRO A 61 -4.27 -13.34 11.26
C PRO A 61 -3.55 -14.26 10.27
N GLU A 62 -3.05 -15.41 10.73
CA GLU A 62 -2.33 -16.38 9.91
C GLU A 62 -3.23 -16.95 8.80
N THR A 63 -4.48 -17.25 9.13
CA THR A 63 -5.48 -17.76 8.18
C THR A 63 -5.95 -16.65 7.25
N ALA A 64 -6.17 -15.43 7.75
CA ALA A 64 -6.50 -14.27 6.93
C ALA A 64 -5.41 -14.00 5.89
N CYS A 65 -4.13 -14.06 6.27
CA CYS A 65 -3.00 -13.93 5.34
C CYS A 65 -3.03 -15.01 4.24
N LYS A 66 -3.35 -16.26 4.57
CA LYS A 66 -3.50 -17.34 3.58
C LYS A 66 -4.64 -17.08 2.59
N ILE A 67 -5.78 -16.56 3.08
CA ILE A 67 -6.92 -16.18 2.23
C ILE A 67 -6.50 -15.07 1.25
N VAL A 68 -5.87 -14.01 1.75
CA VAL A 68 -5.37 -12.90 0.92
C VAL A 68 -4.38 -13.39 -0.14
N ALA A 69 -3.45 -14.28 0.23
CA ALA A 69 -2.50 -14.88 -0.70
C ALA A 69 -3.20 -15.73 -1.77
N ALA A 70 -4.19 -16.54 -1.39
CA ALA A 70 -4.99 -17.33 -2.33
C ALA A 70 -5.74 -16.43 -3.33
N CYS A 71 -6.36 -15.33 -2.86
CA CYS A 71 -6.99 -14.33 -3.72
C CYS A 71 -6.00 -13.76 -4.75
N ALA A 72 -4.79 -13.38 -4.33
CA ALA A 72 -3.76 -12.87 -5.24
C ALA A 72 -3.33 -13.91 -6.29
N ILE A 73 -3.18 -15.19 -5.90
CA ILE A 73 -2.86 -16.28 -6.82
C ILE A 73 -3.98 -16.47 -7.85
N ILE A 74 -5.22 -16.54 -7.40
CA ILE A 74 -6.39 -16.74 -8.28
C ILE A 74 -6.58 -15.53 -9.19
N HIS A 75 -6.36 -14.31 -8.71
CA HIS A 75 -6.35 -13.09 -9.52
C HIS A 75 -5.37 -13.19 -10.68
N ASN A 76 -4.13 -13.59 -10.41
CA ASN A 76 -3.10 -13.75 -11.44
C ASN A 76 -3.46 -14.85 -12.46
N ILE A 77 -4.05 -15.96 -12.01
CA ILE A 77 -4.56 -17.01 -12.91
C ILE A 77 -5.65 -16.43 -13.81
N ALA A 78 -6.59 -15.66 -13.27
CA ALA A 78 -7.68 -15.09 -14.03
C ALA A 78 -7.20 -14.08 -15.09
N ILE A 79 -6.22 -13.23 -14.76
CA ILE A 79 -5.56 -12.35 -15.73
C ILE A 79 -4.95 -13.16 -16.88
N ARG A 80 -4.21 -14.24 -16.58
CA ARG A 80 -3.60 -15.11 -17.61
C ARG A 80 -4.64 -15.82 -18.49
N ARG A 81 -5.86 -15.98 -18.00
CA ARG A 81 -7.00 -16.56 -18.75
C ARG A 81 -7.82 -15.51 -19.50
N GLY A 82 -7.41 -14.23 -19.50
CA GLY A 82 -8.10 -13.15 -20.20
C GLY A 82 -9.33 -12.61 -19.45
N LEU A 83 -9.54 -13.02 -18.20
CA LEU A 83 -10.64 -12.51 -17.36
C LEU A 83 -10.19 -11.21 -16.69
N HIS A 84 -9.98 -10.16 -17.47
CA HIS A 84 -9.54 -8.86 -16.99
C HIS A 84 -10.68 -8.12 -16.26
N LEU A 85 -10.32 -7.36 -15.23
CA LEU A 85 -11.19 -6.33 -14.65
C LEU A 85 -10.63 -4.97 -15.05
N THR A 86 -11.50 -4.01 -15.28
CA THR A 86 -11.14 -2.61 -15.54
C THR A 86 -11.22 -1.82 -14.23
N PRO A 87 -10.61 -0.61 -14.18
CA PRO A 87 -10.80 0.29 -13.05
C PRO A 87 -12.27 0.68 -12.80
N GLU A 88 -13.15 0.55 -13.80
CA GLU A 88 -14.58 0.82 -13.65
C GLU A 88 -15.29 -0.27 -12.82
N ASP A 89 -14.70 -1.46 -12.73
CA ASP A 89 -15.21 -2.55 -11.88
C ASP A 89 -14.90 -2.32 -10.39
N THR A 90 -14.09 -1.31 -10.06
CA THR A 90 -13.75 -1.00 -8.66
C THR A 90 -14.74 -0.02 -8.07
N ASP A 91 -15.27 -0.35 -6.87
CA ASP A 91 -16.16 0.55 -6.13
C ASP A 91 -15.35 1.81 -5.73
N THR A 92 -15.80 3.00 -6.13
CA THR A 92 -15.10 4.30 -5.91
C THR A 92 -15.18 4.80 -4.46
N GLU A 93 -15.91 4.10 -3.59
CA GLU A 93 -16.32 4.58 -2.25
C GLU A 93 -15.47 4.04 -1.09
N ASP A 94 -14.29 3.49 -1.36
CA ASP A 94 -13.33 3.17 -0.30
C ASP A 94 -12.61 4.45 0.15
N GLU A 95 -13.34 5.31 0.87
CA GLU A 95 -12.69 6.26 1.78
C GLU A 95 -12.01 5.43 2.89
N GLU A 96 -10.71 5.19 2.74
CA GLU A 96 -9.89 4.69 3.85
C GLU A 96 -10.00 5.70 4.99
N GLN A 97 -10.79 5.36 6.02
CA GLN A 97 -10.79 6.12 7.26
C GLN A 97 -9.36 6.11 7.79
N GLU A 98 -8.68 7.27 7.72
CA GLU A 98 -7.36 7.46 8.32
C GLU A 98 -7.51 7.31 9.83
N LEU A 99 -7.30 6.09 10.33
CA LEU A 99 -7.16 5.84 11.76
C LEU A 99 -5.92 6.60 12.25
N PRO A 100 -6.04 7.54 13.21
CA PRO A 100 -4.90 8.28 13.72
C PRO A 100 -4.07 7.38 14.63
N HIS A 101 -3.27 6.48 14.06
CA HIS A 101 -2.28 5.70 14.79
C HIS A 101 -0.89 6.34 14.69
N ARG A 102 -0.75 7.51 15.35
CA ARG A 102 0.57 8.06 15.67
C ARG A 102 1.16 7.24 16.82
N GLN A 103 1.74 6.08 16.52
CA GLN A 103 2.57 5.38 17.50
C GLN A 103 3.75 6.31 17.86
N PRO A 104 4.04 6.54 19.16
CA PRO A 104 5.26 7.22 19.55
C PRO A 104 6.44 6.38 19.06
N GLY A 105 7.04 6.81 17.95
CA GLY A 105 8.15 6.10 17.33
C GLY A 105 9.40 6.29 18.15
N ASP A 106 10.09 5.20 18.46
CA ASP A 106 11.47 5.22 18.94
C ASP A 106 12.30 6.13 18.03
N ARG A 107 12.94 7.15 18.63
CA ARG A 107 13.78 8.12 17.92
C ARG A 107 14.89 7.42 17.13
N SER A 108 15.41 6.29 17.62
CA SER A 108 16.42 5.50 16.92
C SER A 108 15.86 4.95 15.61
N ILE A 109 14.71 4.28 15.66
CA ILE A 109 14.06 3.70 14.47
C ILE A 109 13.70 4.78 13.45
N ALA A 110 13.22 5.94 13.90
CA ALA A 110 12.93 7.07 13.03
C ALA A 110 14.19 7.62 12.34
N ASN A 111 15.33 7.64 13.04
CA ASN A 111 16.62 8.05 12.47
C ASN A 111 17.10 7.05 11.40
N GLU A 112 17.03 5.76 11.68
CA GLU A 112 17.38 4.71 10.71
C GLU A 112 16.49 4.79 9.45
N GLY A 113 15.19 5.01 9.63
CA GLY A 113 14.25 5.21 8.53
C GLY A 113 14.60 6.43 7.67
N ARG A 114 15.00 7.55 8.29
CA ARG A 114 15.49 8.74 7.58
C ARG A 114 16.76 8.44 6.80
N GLN A 115 17.74 7.79 7.42
CA GLN A 115 19.00 7.45 6.75
C GLN A 115 18.77 6.56 5.52
N ARG A 116 17.94 5.52 5.67
CA ARG A 116 17.60 4.62 4.56
C ARG A 116 16.88 5.35 3.42
N ARG A 117 15.90 6.19 3.74
CA ARG A 117 15.20 7.00 2.73
C ARG A 117 16.14 7.95 2.01
N ASN A 118 16.99 8.65 2.75
CA ASN A 118 17.95 9.59 2.17
C ASN A 118 18.92 8.86 1.24
N HIS A 119 19.44 7.69 1.64
CA HIS A 119 20.29 6.86 0.79
C HIS A 119 19.59 6.49 -0.52
N ILE A 120 18.33 6.01 -0.48
CA ILE A 120 17.57 5.69 -1.70
C ILE A 120 17.33 6.94 -2.54
N ALA A 121 17.01 8.08 -1.93
CA ALA A 121 16.78 9.33 -2.64
C ALA A 121 18.04 9.79 -3.41
N THR A 122 19.24 9.53 -2.90
CA THR A 122 20.48 9.85 -3.65
C THR A 122 20.67 9.06 -4.95
N GLN A 123 19.92 7.98 -5.15
CA GLN A 123 20.00 7.15 -6.37
C GLN A 123 19.07 7.64 -7.51
N TYR A 124 18.29 8.71 -7.29
CA TYR A 124 17.44 9.37 -8.28
C TYR A 124 18.06 10.66 -8.83
#